data_AF-A0A7V8HR47-F1
#
_entry.id   AF-A0A7V8HR47-F1
#
_cell.length_a   1.000
_cell.length_b   1.000
_cell.length_c   1.000
_cell.angle_alpha   90.00
_cell.angle_beta   90.00
_cell.angle_gamma   90.00
#
_symmetry.space_group_name_H-M   'P 1'
#
loop_
_entity.id
_entity.type
_entity.pdbx_description
1 polymer ?
#
loop_
_entity_poly.entity_id
_entity_poly.type
_entity_poly.pdbx_seq_one_letter_code
_entity_poly.pdbx_strand_id
1 'polypeptide(L)'
;MTYPATWHPLRLLPGPRLVLLAPYVFIQAWYFQHEPSIHTFIGMPRSTVFAGESPIALNMPALSFMIFGVALAFEQPSDYLCHPNWMVAIRNRRSIRRFLEYLLLVLAYAAVFTIPHLAFSLLVITKADAASIIPGAWYAWWSLSVTLTIANIGYMTGNRAMGYLLAILPHLAIAGISGLWALLAEYVPHTAIPVWVPVLALFTCVSIAVNVFIFYHRDII
;
A
#
# COMPACT_ATOMS: atom_id res chain seq x y z
N MET A 1 14.41 33.87 -21.39
CA MET A 1 13.86 33.59 -20.05
C MET A 1 12.54 32.86 -20.24
N THR A 2 12.58 31.55 -20.11
CA THR A 2 11.44 30.64 -20.32
C THR A 2 11.50 29.65 -19.18
N TYR A 3 10.55 29.77 -18.25
CA TYR A 3 10.37 28.85 -17.13
C TYR A 3 10.14 27.43 -17.65
N PRO A 4 10.86 26.38 -17.21
CA PRO A 4 10.39 25.03 -17.40
C PRO A 4 9.61 24.59 -16.15
N ALA A 5 8.32 24.37 -16.40
CA ALA A 5 7.44 23.45 -15.69
C ALA A 5 7.39 23.62 -14.16
N THR A 6 6.46 24.47 -13.75
CA THR A 6 5.66 24.26 -12.53
C THR A 6 5.34 22.77 -12.37
N TRP A 7 5.62 22.24 -11.18
CA TRP A 7 5.11 20.98 -10.69
C TRP A 7 3.59 21.00 -10.81
N HIS A 8 3.08 20.49 -11.92
CA HIS A 8 1.64 20.26 -12.08
C HIS A 8 1.32 18.95 -11.37
N PRO A 9 0.57 18.95 -10.26
CA PRO A 9 0.05 17.73 -9.63
C PRO A 9 -0.97 16.98 -10.53
N LEU A 10 -1.15 17.44 -11.77
CA LEU A 10 -2.16 17.03 -12.73
C LEU A 10 -1.59 16.91 -14.16
N ARG A 11 -0.37 16.39 -14.34
CA ARG A 11 -0.09 15.67 -15.61
C ARG A 11 -0.88 14.36 -15.56
N LEU A 12 -2.14 14.50 -15.94
CA LEU A 12 -3.12 13.48 -16.24
C LEU A 12 -2.44 12.31 -16.97
N LEU A 13 -2.34 11.20 -16.24
CA LEU A 13 -2.17 9.83 -16.71
C LEU A 13 -1.21 9.64 -17.89
N PRO A 14 0.10 9.36 -17.68
CA PRO A 14 0.88 8.71 -18.71
C PRO A 14 0.10 7.50 -19.24
N GLY A 15 -0.07 7.39 -20.56
CA GLY A 15 -0.81 6.31 -21.25
C GLY A 15 -0.78 4.92 -20.57
N PRO A 16 0.36 4.41 -20.07
CA PRO A 16 0.40 3.14 -19.34
C PRO A 16 -0.43 3.07 -18.04
N ARG A 17 -0.64 4.19 -17.32
CA ARG A 17 -1.50 4.22 -16.12
C ARG A 17 -2.96 4.01 -16.44
N LEU A 18 -3.44 4.62 -17.54
CA LEU A 18 -4.80 4.40 -18.04
C LEU A 18 -5.02 2.95 -18.47
N VAL A 19 -4.00 2.35 -19.11
CA VAL A 19 -4.03 0.94 -19.52
C VAL A 19 -4.10 0.00 -18.31
N LEU A 20 -3.46 0.35 -17.19
CA LEU A 20 -3.56 -0.42 -15.94
C LEU A 20 -4.86 -0.15 -15.17
N LEU A 21 -5.48 1.02 -15.36
CA LEU A 21 -6.71 1.39 -14.68
C LEU A 21 -7.91 0.60 -15.24
N ALA A 22 -7.93 0.28 -16.53
CA ALA A 22 -8.97 -0.51 -17.17
C ALA A 22 -9.16 -1.93 -16.58
N PRO A 23 -8.13 -2.81 -16.50
CA PRO A 23 -8.28 -4.12 -15.88
C PRO A 23 -8.58 -4.01 -14.38
N TYR A 24 -8.07 -2.99 -13.70
CA TYR A 24 -8.39 -2.75 -12.29
C TYR A 24 -9.89 -2.46 -12.10
N VAL A 25 -10.44 -1.51 -12.85
CA VAL A 25 -11.87 -1.17 -12.80
C VAL A 25 -12.74 -2.37 -13.18
N PHE A 26 -12.31 -3.19 -14.14
CA PHE A 26 -13.02 -4.41 -14.50
C PHE A 26 -13.08 -5.42 -13.34
N ILE A 27 -11.96 -5.70 -12.67
CA ILE A 27 -11.91 -6.62 -11.53
C ILE A 27 -12.78 -6.10 -10.37
N GLN A 28 -12.73 -4.79 -10.13
CA GLN A 28 -13.54 -4.11 -9.12
C GLN A 28 -15.03 -4.21 -9.43
N ALA A 29 -15.44 -3.85 -10.65
CA ALA A 29 -16.83 -3.93 -11.09
C ALA A 29 -17.36 -5.37 -11.03
N TRP A 30 -16.56 -6.35 -11.44
CA TRP A 30 -16.89 -7.77 -11.36
C TRP A 30 -17.15 -8.20 -9.91
N TYR A 31 -16.29 -7.77 -8.97
CA TYR A 31 -16.44 -8.08 -7.54
C TYR A 31 -17.75 -7.51 -6.95
N PHE A 32 -18.12 -6.28 -7.31
CA PHE A 32 -19.37 -5.69 -6.82
C PHE A 32 -20.63 -6.30 -7.43
N GLN A 33 -20.52 -6.98 -8.57
CA GLN A 33 -21.65 -7.66 -9.22
C GLN A 33 -21.89 -9.09 -8.70
N HIS A 34 -20.88 -9.77 -8.16
CA HIS A 34 -20.91 -11.20 -7.81
C HIS A 34 -20.91 -11.48 -6.29
N GLU A 35 -21.64 -10.67 -5.52
CA GLU A 35 -21.76 -10.77 -4.05
C GLU A 35 -20.56 -10.20 -3.25
N PRO A 36 -20.55 -8.88 -3.02
CA PRO A 36 -19.54 -8.27 -2.16
C PRO A 36 -19.71 -8.71 -0.69
N SER A 37 -18.61 -9.02 -0.02
CA SER A 37 -18.61 -9.31 1.43
C SER A 37 -19.14 -8.12 2.21
N ILE A 38 -20.14 -8.38 3.05
CA ILE A 38 -20.81 -7.39 3.91
C ILE A 38 -19.89 -6.94 5.06
N HIS A 39 -18.92 -7.78 5.44
CA HIS A 39 -18.10 -7.60 6.64
C HIS A 39 -16.62 -7.37 6.35
N THR A 40 -16.21 -7.40 5.08
CA THR A 40 -14.79 -7.34 4.72
C THR A 40 -14.56 -6.32 3.62
N PHE A 41 -13.71 -5.33 3.92
CA PHE A 41 -13.25 -4.38 2.94
C PHE A 41 -12.49 -5.09 1.82
N ILE A 42 -12.63 -4.59 0.58
CA ILE A 42 -12.08 -5.25 -0.61
C ILE A 42 -10.56 -5.44 -0.58
N GLY A 43 -9.83 -4.49 0.03
CA GLY A 43 -8.37 -4.55 0.16
C GLY A 43 -7.86 -5.43 1.31
N MET A 44 -8.75 -6.07 2.06
CA MET A 44 -8.40 -6.94 3.19
C MET A 44 -8.46 -8.41 2.79
N PRO A 45 -7.42 -9.21 3.09
CA PRO A 45 -7.43 -10.65 2.81
C PRO A 45 -8.51 -11.35 3.63
N ARG A 46 -9.15 -12.34 3.02
CA ARG A 46 -10.21 -13.16 3.59
C ARG A 46 -9.64 -14.48 4.08
N SER A 47 -10.20 -14.94 5.20
CA SER A 47 -9.87 -16.25 5.77
C SER A 47 -10.37 -17.37 4.87
N THR A 48 -9.50 -18.34 4.57
CA THR A 48 -9.81 -19.49 3.71
C THR A 48 -10.17 -20.73 4.52
N VAL A 49 -10.23 -20.63 5.85
CA VAL A 49 -10.35 -21.77 6.78
C VAL A 49 -11.68 -22.53 6.62
N PHE A 50 -12.72 -21.90 6.04
CA PHE A 50 -14.05 -22.49 5.93
C PHE A 50 -14.66 -22.46 4.52
N ALA A 51 -13.93 -21.96 3.53
CA ALA A 51 -14.41 -21.90 2.15
C ALA A 51 -13.84 -23.09 1.38
N GLY A 52 -14.69 -23.96 0.83
CA GLY A 52 -14.29 -25.01 -0.12
C GLY A 52 -13.80 -24.46 -1.47
N GLU A 53 -13.49 -23.17 -1.53
CA GLU A 53 -13.02 -22.44 -2.70
C GLU A 53 -11.50 -22.27 -2.67
N SER A 54 -10.91 -22.05 -3.85
CA SER A 54 -9.48 -21.77 -3.95
C SER A 54 -9.10 -20.50 -3.15
N PRO A 55 -8.09 -20.56 -2.27
CA PRO A 55 -7.54 -19.41 -1.54
C PRO A 55 -7.23 -18.19 -2.41
N ILE A 56 -6.83 -18.44 -3.65
CA ILE A 56 -6.45 -17.42 -4.63
C ILE A 56 -7.70 -16.70 -5.17
N ALA A 57 -8.74 -17.45 -5.51
CA ALA A 57 -9.98 -16.89 -6.04
C ALA A 57 -10.65 -15.98 -5.00
N LEU A 58 -10.71 -16.43 -3.74
CA LEU A 58 -11.29 -15.70 -2.63
C LEU A 58 -10.56 -14.36 -2.34
N ASN A 59 -9.24 -14.34 -2.51
CA ASN A 59 -8.37 -13.19 -2.22
C ASN A 59 -8.00 -12.35 -3.44
N MET A 60 -8.50 -12.68 -4.62
CA MET A 60 -8.21 -11.95 -5.86
C MET A 60 -8.51 -10.43 -5.76
N PRO A 61 -9.61 -9.97 -5.13
CA PRO A 61 -9.88 -8.53 -4.97
C PRO A 61 -8.82 -7.84 -4.10
N ALA A 62 -8.42 -8.45 -2.98
CA ALA A 62 -7.42 -7.90 -2.08
C ALA A 62 -6.02 -7.85 -2.73
N LEU A 63 -5.66 -8.91 -3.47
CA LEU A 63 -4.42 -8.95 -4.26
C LEU A 63 -4.43 -7.89 -5.36
N SER A 64 -5.54 -7.75 -6.09
CA SER A 64 -5.67 -6.72 -7.13
C SER A 64 -5.55 -5.32 -6.53
N PHE A 65 -6.17 -5.06 -5.38
CA PHE A 65 -6.08 -3.78 -4.69
C PHE A 65 -4.62 -3.42 -4.37
N MET A 66 -3.85 -4.38 -3.85
CA MET A 66 -2.43 -4.16 -3.52
C MET A 66 -1.56 -3.98 -4.76
N ILE A 67 -1.69 -4.87 -5.76
CA ILE A 67 -0.88 -4.83 -6.97
C ILE A 67 -1.12 -3.52 -7.72
N PHE A 68 -2.37 -3.13 -7.93
CA PHE A 68 -2.70 -1.89 -8.63
C PHE A 68 -2.43 -0.66 -7.78
N GLY A 69 -2.59 -0.73 -6.45
CA GLY A 69 -2.20 0.34 -5.54
C GLY A 69 -0.71 0.67 -5.65
N VAL A 70 0.16 -0.33 -5.74
CA VAL A 70 1.60 -0.15 -5.94
C VAL A 70 1.93 0.25 -7.39
N ALA A 71 1.31 -0.41 -8.38
CA ALA A 71 1.60 -0.18 -9.78
C ALA A 71 1.19 1.22 -10.25
N LEU A 72 0.02 1.72 -9.83
CA LEU A 72 -0.49 3.04 -10.24
C LEU A 72 0.33 4.21 -9.68
N ALA A 73 1.04 4.00 -8.56
CA ALA A 73 1.98 4.99 -8.03
C ALA A 73 3.17 5.22 -8.97
N PHE A 74 3.55 4.21 -9.78
CA PHE A 74 4.65 4.29 -10.75
C PHE A 74 5.91 4.98 -10.19
N GLU A 75 6.30 4.61 -8.97
CA GLU A 75 7.50 5.15 -8.31
C GLU A 75 7.50 6.68 -8.07
N GLN A 76 6.39 7.41 -8.31
CA GLN A 76 6.35 8.87 -8.11
C GLN A 76 6.79 9.35 -6.72
N PRO A 77 6.40 8.68 -5.62
CA PRO A 77 6.90 9.05 -4.29
C PRO A 77 8.42 8.85 -4.19
N SER A 78 8.95 7.79 -4.79
CA SER A 78 10.37 7.46 -4.82
C SER A 78 11.19 8.46 -5.63
N ASP A 79 10.68 8.88 -6.78
CA ASP A 79 11.25 9.94 -7.61
C ASP A 79 11.31 11.27 -6.86
N TYR A 80 10.25 11.64 -6.13
CA TYR A 80 10.24 12.86 -5.30
C TYR A 80 11.38 12.89 -4.29
N LEU A 81 11.64 11.76 -3.62
CA LEU A 81 12.71 11.66 -2.63
C LEU A 81 14.10 11.71 -3.29
N CYS A 82 14.25 11.13 -4.48
CA CYS A 82 15.53 10.99 -5.18
C CYS A 82 15.89 12.14 -6.13
N HIS A 83 14.94 13.03 -6.49
CA HIS A 83 15.20 14.08 -7.48
C HIS A 83 16.31 15.05 -7.01
N PRO A 84 17.39 15.25 -7.78
CA PRO A 84 18.39 16.27 -7.44
C PRO A 84 17.76 17.66 -7.55
N ASN A 85 17.90 18.49 -6.50
CA ASN A 85 17.51 19.90 -6.54
C ASN A 85 18.51 20.67 -7.39
N TRP A 86 18.22 20.82 -8.69
CA TRP A 86 19.08 21.45 -9.69
C TRP A 86 19.36 22.94 -9.44
N MET A 87 18.56 23.62 -8.59
CA MET A 87 18.82 25.01 -8.20
C MET A 87 19.82 25.17 -7.02
N VAL A 88 20.28 24.08 -6.42
CA VAL A 88 21.23 24.13 -5.29
C VAL A 88 22.35 23.13 -5.53
N ALA A 89 23.17 23.41 -6.56
CA ALA A 89 24.45 22.73 -6.79
C ALA A 89 25.50 23.04 -5.69
N ILE A 90 25.11 23.72 -4.62
CA ILE A 90 25.94 24.00 -3.46
C ILE A 90 25.20 23.45 -2.23
N ARG A 91 25.41 22.16 -1.94
CA ARG A 91 25.27 21.61 -0.57
C ARG A 91 23.84 21.62 0.01
N ASN A 92 22.82 21.12 -0.70
CA ASN A 92 21.54 20.84 -0.03
C ASN A 92 21.59 19.49 0.69
N ARG A 93 21.95 19.56 1.99
CA ARG A 93 21.98 18.43 2.92
C ARG A 93 20.62 17.72 2.90
N ARG A 94 20.63 16.40 2.77
CA ARG A 94 19.52 15.50 3.10
C ARG A 94 18.79 15.99 4.35
N SER A 95 17.63 16.60 4.16
CA SER A 95 16.88 17.20 5.26
C SER A 95 15.85 16.21 5.75
N ILE A 96 15.75 16.09 7.07
CA ILE A 96 14.71 15.26 7.69
C ILE A 96 13.31 15.72 7.25
N ARG A 97 13.15 17.02 6.98
CA ARG A 97 11.95 17.62 6.41
C ARG A 97 11.56 16.97 5.07
N ARG A 98 12.50 16.79 4.14
CA ARG A 98 12.23 16.18 2.83
C ARG A 98 11.80 14.72 2.97
N PHE A 99 12.37 14.00 3.93
CA PHE A 99 11.95 12.64 4.24
C PHE A 99 10.54 12.58 4.85
N LEU A 100 10.20 13.51 5.75
CA LEU A 100 8.85 13.64 6.29
C LEU A 100 7.82 14.00 5.21
N GLU A 101 8.17 14.90 4.28
CA GLU A 101 7.32 15.23 3.12
C GLU A 101 7.09 13.99 2.23
N TYR A 102 8.12 13.18 2.01
CA TYR A 102 7.98 11.89 1.31
C TYR A 102 7.01 10.95 2.04
N LEU A 103 7.13 10.78 3.36
CA LEU A 103 6.20 9.94 4.12
C LEU A 103 4.76 10.45 4.02
N LEU A 104 4.56 11.77 4.11
CA LEU A 104 3.24 12.38 3.93
C LEU A 104 2.67 12.12 2.52
N LEU A 105 3.49 12.19 1.48
CA LEU A 105 3.07 11.86 0.12
C LEU A 105 2.65 10.39 -0.03
N VAL A 106 3.39 9.46 0.58
CA VAL A 106 3.02 8.03 0.59
C VAL A 106 1.68 7.81 1.30
N LEU A 107 1.51 8.39 2.49
CA LEU A 107 0.27 8.28 3.26
C LEU A 107 -0.92 8.92 2.54
N ALA A 108 -0.71 10.09 1.93
CA ALA A 108 -1.73 10.79 1.15
C ALA A 108 -2.12 10.00 -0.11
N TYR A 109 -1.15 9.46 -0.84
CA TYR A 109 -1.43 8.60 -1.99
C TYR A 109 -2.23 7.36 -1.57
N ALA A 110 -1.80 6.67 -0.51
CA ALA A 110 -2.52 5.51 -0.01
C ALA A 110 -3.95 5.89 0.39
N ALA A 111 -4.17 7.05 1.01
CA ALA A 111 -5.50 7.54 1.38
C ALA A 111 -6.37 7.84 0.16
N VAL A 112 -5.82 8.53 -0.85
CA VAL A 112 -6.53 8.81 -2.12
C VAL A 112 -6.88 7.51 -2.85
N PHE A 113 -6.07 6.47 -2.71
CA PHE A 113 -6.37 5.16 -3.28
C PHE A 113 -7.45 4.41 -2.47
N THR A 114 -7.43 4.47 -1.14
CA THR A 114 -8.33 3.66 -0.29
C THR A 114 -9.70 4.30 -0.06
N ILE A 115 -9.77 5.62 0.12
CA ILE A 115 -11.01 6.34 0.47
C ILE A 115 -12.11 6.17 -0.58
N PRO A 116 -11.86 6.27 -1.90
CA PRO A 116 -12.89 6.05 -2.91
C PRO A 116 -13.48 4.64 -2.84
N HIS A 117 -12.65 3.62 -2.58
CA HIS A 117 -13.10 2.24 -2.42
C HIS A 117 -13.92 2.06 -1.14
N LEU A 118 -13.55 2.75 -0.05
CA LEU A 118 -14.32 2.75 1.20
C LEU A 118 -15.69 3.42 0.99
N ALA A 119 -15.71 4.60 0.39
CA ALA A 119 -16.96 5.31 0.08
C ALA A 119 -17.87 4.46 -0.82
N PHE A 120 -17.32 3.87 -1.88
CA PHE A 120 -18.08 3.00 -2.76
C PHE A 120 -18.61 1.75 -2.05
N SER A 121 -17.81 1.12 -1.19
CA SER A 121 -18.24 -0.03 -0.39
C SER A 121 -19.41 0.31 0.54
N LEU A 122 -19.35 1.46 1.21
CA LEU A 122 -20.42 1.92 2.11
C LEU A 122 -21.70 2.35 1.35
N LEU A 123 -21.57 2.86 0.13
CA LEU A 123 -22.71 3.29 -0.69
C LEU A 123 -23.41 2.12 -1.39
N VAL A 124 -22.65 1.14 -1.87
CA VAL A 124 -23.18 0.03 -2.69
C VAL A 124 -23.62 -1.15 -1.83
N ILE A 125 -22.93 -1.42 -0.72
CA ILE A 125 -23.26 -2.52 0.18
C ILE A 125 -24.22 -2.00 1.25
N THR A 126 -25.50 -1.91 0.91
CA THR A 126 -26.56 -1.33 1.76
C THR A 126 -26.75 -2.04 3.11
N LYS A 127 -26.25 -3.28 3.25
CA LYS A 127 -26.31 -4.08 4.49
C LYS A 127 -25.02 -4.01 5.32
N ALA A 128 -23.99 -3.33 4.83
CA ALA A 128 -22.73 -3.29 5.54
C ALA A 128 -22.77 -2.34 6.73
N ASP A 129 -22.32 -2.84 7.88
CA ASP A 129 -22.07 -1.99 9.04
C ASP A 129 -20.69 -1.33 8.88
N ALA A 130 -20.63 0.00 9.03
CA ALA A 130 -19.40 0.77 8.99
C ALA A 130 -18.37 0.24 10.01
N ALA A 131 -18.84 -0.23 11.17
CA ALA A 131 -17.97 -0.82 12.20
C ALA A 131 -17.21 -2.06 11.71
N SER A 132 -17.76 -2.79 10.73
CA SER A 132 -17.13 -3.98 10.15
C SER A 132 -16.18 -3.66 8.99
N ILE A 133 -16.47 -2.63 8.18
CA ILE A 133 -15.66 -2.27 7.00
C ILE A 133 -14.45 -1.39 7.35
N ILE A 134 -14.62 -0.43 8.27
CA ILE A 134 -13.57 0.55 8.61
C ILE A 134 -12.25 -0.11 9.01
N PRO A 135 -12.20 -1.15 9.86
CA PRO A 135 -10.95 -1.83 10.20
C PRO A 135 -10.23 -2.42 8.98
N GLY A 136 -10.98 -2.95 8.01
CA GLY A 136 -10.42 -3.50 6.78
C GLY A 136 -9.88 -2.42 5.84
N ALA A 137 -10.52 -1.25 5.79
CA ALA A 137 -10.00 -0.10 5.05
C ALA A 137 -8.72 0.45 5.70
N TRP A 138 -8.66 0.48 7.03
CA TRP A 138 -7.47 0.87 7.77
C TRP A 138 -6.29 -0.08 7.51
N TYR A 139 -6.55 -1.38 7.55
CA TYR A 139 -5.59 -2.40 7.17
C TYR A 139 -5.05 -2.17 5.76
N ALA A 140 -5.93 -1.98 4.78
CA ALA A 140 -5.54 -1.83 3.38
C ALA A 140 -4.72 -0.55 3.15
N TRP A 141 -5.09 0.56 3.80
CA TRP A 141 -4.35 1.82 3.75
C TRP A 141 -2.95 1.71 4.35
N TRP A 142 -2.85 1.10 5.53
CA TRP A 142 -1.57 0.96 6.20
C TRP A 142 -0.67 -0.04 5.47
N SER A 143 -1.20 -1.18 5.05
CA SER A 143 -0.43 -2.16 4.28
C SER A 143 0.07 -1.59 2.95
N LEU A 144 -0.76 -0.84 2.22
CA LEU A 144 -0.34 -0.14 1.00
C LEU A 144 0.79 0.87 1.29
N SER A 145 0.69 1.63 2.38
CA SER A 145 1.74 2.58 2.78
C SER A 145 3.06 1.87 3.06
N VAL A 146 3.03 0.74 3.77
CA VAL A 146 4.21 -0.08 4.08
C VAL A 146 4.81 -0.71 2.81
N THR A 147 3.99 -1.20 1.88
CA THR A 147 4.52 -1.75 0.62
C THR A 147 5.19 -0.70 -0.24
N LEU A 148 4.64 0.52 -0.30
CA LEU A 148 5.26 1.63 -1.02
C LEU A 148 6.60 2.04 -0.38
N THR A 149 6.71 2.06 0.95
CA THR A 149 7.99 2.33 1.61
C THR A 149 9.01 1.22 1.39
N ILE A 150 8.60 -0.05 1.34
CA ILE A 150 9.49 -1.17 1.02
C ILE A 150 9.93 -1.13 -0.45
N ALA A 151 9.01 -0.86 -1.38
CA ALA A 151 9.34 -0.70 -2.80
C ALA A 151 10.37 0.44 -3.01
N ASN A 152 10.23 1.53 -2.26
CA ASN A 152 11.19 2.64 -2.29
C ASN A 152 12.61 2.24 -1.87
N ILE A 153 12.76 1.26 -0.95
CA ILE A 153 14.08 0.73 -0.58
C ILE A 153 14.76 0.15 -1.82
N GLY A 154 14.07 -0.71 -2.58
CA GLY A 154 14.60 -1.29 -3.81
C GLY A 154 14.90 -0.24 -4.88
N TYR A 155 14.08 0.80 -4.98
CA TYR A 155 14.36 1.92 -5.87
C TYR A 155 15.65 2.66 -5.47
N MET A 156 15.83 2.96 -4.18
CA MET A 156 17.01 3.68 -3.69
C MET A 156 18.30 2.87 -3.75
N THR A 157 18.23 1.54 -3.63
CA THR A 157 19.39 0.65 -3.78
C THR A 157 19.73 0.31 -5.23
N GLY A 158 18.92 0.78 -6.19
CA GLY A 158 19.11 0.47 -7.61
C GLY A 158 18.64 -0.95 -8.01
N ASN A 159 18.00 -1.69 -7.11
CA ASN A 159 17.44 -3.01 -7.37
C ASN A 159 15.91 -3.02 -7.17
N ARG A 160 15.19 -2.55 -8.19
CA ARG A 160 13.73 -2.42 -8.18
C ARG A 160 13.03 -3.76 -7.99
N ALA A 161 13.50 -4.80 -8.68
CA ALA A 161 12.94 -6.15 -8.61
C ALA A 161 12.94 -6.67 -7.17
N MET A 162 14.06 -6.50 -6.46
CA MET A 162 14.16 -6.88 -5.05
C MET A 162 13.19 -6.08 -4.17
N GLY A 163 13.02 -4.77 -4.41
CA GLY A 163 12.04 -3.94 -3.68
C GLY A 163 10.61 -4.47 -3.80
N TYR A 164 10.18 -4.82 -5.02
CA TYR A 164 8.85 -5.39 -5.25
C TYR A 164 8.69 -6.79 -4.67
N LEU A 165 9.72 -7.63 -4.73
CA LEU A 165 9.70 -8.95 -4.08
C LEU A 165 9.59 -8.82 -2.56
N LEU A 166 10.34 -7.90 -1.95
CA LEU A 166 10.27 -7.64 -0.50
C LEU A 166 8.92 -7.07 -0.07
N ALA A 167 8.22 -6.33 -0.94
CA ALA A 167 6.88 -5.78 -0.64
C ALA A 167 5.81 -6.88 -0.44
N ILE A 168 6.10 -8.12 -0.83
CA ILE A 168 5.24 -9.29 -0.59
C ILE A 168 5.37 -9.79 0.87
N LEU A 169 6.51 -9.55 1.53
CA LEU A 169 6.81 -10.09 2.86
C LEU A 169 5.81 -9.70 3.97
N PRO A 170 5.32 -8.45 4.08
CA PRO A 170 4.31 -8.10 5.08
C PRO A 170 3.05 -8.97 4.95
N HIS A 171 2.64 -9.26 3.71
CA HIS A 171 1.46 -10.05 3.43
C HIS A 171 1.66 -11.52 3.79
N LEU A 172 2.83 -12.08 3.46
CA LEU A 172 3.19 -13.45 3.84
C LEU A 172 3.31 -13.59 5.36
N ALA A 173 3.89 -12.59 6.05
CA ALA A 173 4.00 -12.59 7.50
C ALA A 173 2.62 -12.57 8.17
N ILE A 174 1.72 -11.70 7.69
CA ILE A 174 0.34 -11.65 8.20
C ILE A 174 -0.39 -12.98 7.97
N ALA A 175 -0.25 -13.58 6.78
CA ALA A 175 -0.89 -14.85 6.44
C ALA A 175 -0.30 -16.04 7.22
N GLY A 176 1.01 -16.06 7.44
CA GLY A 176 1.67 -17.11 8.23
C GLY A 176 1.32 -17.02 9.72
N ILE A 177 1.32 -15.80 10.27
CA ILE A 177 1.00 -15.57 11.68
C ILE A 177 -0.49 -15.77 11.93
N SER A 178 -1.39 -15.42 11.00
CA SER A 178 -2.83 -15.65 11.20
C SER A 178 -3.18 -17.12 11.36
N GLY A 179 -2.51 -18.03 10.64
CA GLY A 179 -2.64 -19.48 10.82
C GLY A 179 -2.18 -19.94 12.20
N LEU A 180 -1.02 -19.47 12.66
CA LEU A 180 -0.51 -19.74 14.01
C LEU A 180 -1.40 -19.15 15.11
N TRP A 181 -1.93 -17.95 14.87
CA TRP A 181 -2.80 -17.25 15.81
C TRP A 181 -4.15 -17.92 15.94
N ALA A 182 -4.70 -18.50 14.86
CA ALA A 182 -5.92 -19.29 14.92
C ALA A 182 -5.75 -20.53 15.81
N LEU A 183 -4.58 -21.18 15.77
CA LEU A 183 -4.25 -22.32 16.64
C LEU A 183 -4.07 -21.89 18.11
N LEU A 184 -3.47 -20.73 18.34
CA LEU A 184 -3.22 -20.21 19.70
C LEU A 184 -4.46 -19.55 20.33
N ALA A 185 -5.40 -19.05 19.52
CA ALA A 185 -6.64 -18.44 19.98
C ALA A 185 -7.58 -19.41 20.69
N GLU A 186 -7.37 -20.72 20.52
CA GLU A 186 -8.04 -21.76 21.32
C GLU A 186 -7.57 -21.75 22.80
N TYR A 187 -6.37 -21.21 23.07
CA TYR A 187 -5.71 -21.25 24.38
C TYR A 187 -5.51 -19.87 25.02
N VAL A 188 -5.60 -18.78 24.25
CA VAL A 188 -5.36 -17.41 24.73
C VAL A 188 -6.65 -16.60 24.60
N PRO A 189 -7.15 -15.97 25.69
CA PRO A 189 -8.34 -15.13 25.64
C PRO A 189 -8.15 -14.03 24.59
N HIS A 190 -9.17 -13.84 23.74
CA HIS A 190 -9.17 -12.91 22.62
C HIS A 190 -8.55 -11.57 23.02
N THR A 191 -7.31 -11.34 22.59
CA THR A 191 -6.70 -10.02 22.71
C THR A 191 -7.45 -9.10 21.75
N ALA A 192 -7.81 -7.90 22.23
CA ALA A 192 -8.58 -6.91 21.47
C ALA A 192 -7.84 -6.36 20.23
N ILE A 193 -6.58 -6.77 20.00
CA ILE A 193 -5.71 -6.22 18.97
C ILE A 193 -5.64 -7.21 17.79
N PRO A 194 -6.05 -6.80 16.58
CA PRO A 194 -5.90 -7.63 15.39
C PRO A 194 -4.44 -7.97 15.08
N VAL A 195 -4.17 -9.21 14.66
CA VAL A 195 -2.82 -9.72 14.32
C VAL A 195 -2.05 -8.86 13.33
N TRP A 196 -2.75 -8.22 12.39
CA TRP A 196 -2.11 -7.38 11.39
C TRP A 196 -1.50 -6.10 11.98
N VAL A 197 -2.00 -5.61 13.13
CA VAL A 197 -1.51 -4.37 13.77
C VAL A 197 -0.03 -4.48 14.18
N PRO A 198 0.38 -5.45 15.02
CA PRO A 198 1.78 -5.55 15.42
C PRO A 198 2.70 -5.88 14.24
N VAL A 199 2.24 -6.66 13.27
CA VAL A 199 3.03 -7.01 12.09
C VAL A 199 3.28 -5.77 11.22
N LEU A 200 2.25 -5.02 10.86
CA LEU A 200 2.41 -3.79 10.07
C LEU A 200 3.20 -2.73 10.83
N ALA A 201 3.04 -2.62 12.16
CA ALA A 201 3.84 -1.72 12.98
C ALA A 201 5.33 -2.05 12.90
N LEU A 202 5.70 -3.34 13.02
CA LEU A 202 7.08 -3.79 12.87
C LEU A 202 7.64 -3.44 11.49
N PHE A 203 6.93 -3.79 10.41
CA PHE A 203 7.36 -3.47 9.04
C PHE A 203 7.43 -1.96 8.78
N THR A 204 6.57 -1.16 9.41
CA THR A 204 6.61 0.31 9.33
C THR A 204 7.89 0.83 9.96
N CYS A 205 8.20 0.41 11.19
CA CYS A 205 9.42 0.82 11.89
C CYS A 205 10.68 0.43 11.11
N VAL A 206 10.75 -0.83 10.65
CA VAL A 206 11.90 -1.35 9.90
C VAL A 206 12.04 -0.62 8.57
N SER A 207 10.96 -0.50 7.79
CA SER A 207 11.02 0.16 6.48
C SER A 207 11.40 1.63 6.61
N ILE A 208 10.85 2.37 7.57
CA ILE A 208 11.24 3.76 7.82
C ILE A 208 12.72 3.84 8.20
N ALA A 209 13.19 3.04 9.14
CA ALA A 209 14.60 3.05 9.58
C ALA A 209 15.56 2.78 8.41
N VAL A 210 15.28 1.77 7.58
CA VAL A 210 16.08 1.44 6.40
C VAL A 210 16.04 2.56 5.35
N ASN A 211 14.85 3.11 5.09
CA ASN A 211 14.71 4.23 4.16
C ASN A 211 15.51 5.46 4.60
N VAL A 212 15.43 5.82 5.88
CA VAL A 212 16.21 6.92 6.49
C VAL A 212 17.70 6.64 6.36
N PHE A 213 18.13 5.43 6.72
CA PHE A 213 19.54 5.04 6.65
C PHE A 213 20.09 5.18 5.23
N ILE A 214 19.43 4.59 4.23
CA ILE A 214 19.86 4.67 2.83
C ILE A 214 19.80 6.11 2.33
N PHE A 215 18.73 6.85 2.65
CA PHE A 215 18.59 8.25 2.28
C PHE A 215 19.71 9.12 2.84
N TYR A 216 20.28 8.80 4.01
CA TYR A 216 21.41 9.52 4.59
C TYR A 216 22.78 9.08 4.05
N HIS A 217 22.94 7.82 3.60
CA HIS A 217 24.23 7.22 3.22
C HIS A 217 24.45 6.99 1.73
N ARG A 218 23.45 7.16 0.86
CA ARG A 218 23.60 6.99 -0.59
C ARG A 218 24.50 8.08 -1.19
N ASP A 219 25.73 7.85 -1.59
CA ASP A 219 26.47 8.90 -2.31
C ASP A 219 25.84 9.13 -3.70
N ILE A 220 25.62 10.39 -4.09
CA ILE A 220 25.10 10.72 -5.43
C ILE A 220 26.29 10.62 -6.39
N ILE A 221 26.26 9.60 -7.25
CA ILE A 221 27.04 9.54 -8.50
C ILE A 221 26.35 10.41 -9.54
#